data_AF-A0A2H5ZRI6-F1
#
_entry.id   AF-A0A2H5ZRI6-F1
#
_cell.length_a   1.000
_cell.length_b   1.000
_cell.length_c   1.000
_cell.angle_alpha   90.00
_cell.angle_beta   90.00
_cell.angle_gamma   90.00
#
_symmetry.space_group_name_H-M   'P 1'
#
loop_
_entity.id
_entity.type
_entity.pdbx_description
1 polymer ?
#
loop_
_entity_poly.entity_id
_entity_poly.type
_entity_poly.pdbx_seq_one_letter_code
_entity_poly.pdbx_strand_id
1 'polypeptide(L)'
;MVVVTVPGLGDAVQTLKAGILEIADVFAVNKADHLEAERTVAELRAMLRLVPGGGWEPPVVPTVATTGQGVDDLLAAVDRHRAYQQAQGLLLERRRQRVQAEVLRAAESYLRQALVEQASRELDELVREVQAGRLTVKEAGRLLLERAGVLR
;
A
#
# COMPACT_ATOMS: atom_id res chain seq x y z
N MET A 1 1.14 1.02 -9.41
CA MET A 1 -0.01 1.92 -9.35
C MET A 1 0.08 2.92 -10.48
N VAL A 2 -0.99 3.04 -11.27
CA VAL A 2 -1.13 4.10 -12.27
C VAL A 2 -1.95 5.22 -11.65
N VAL A 3 -1.46 6.46 -11.70
CA VAL A 3 -2.22 7.64 -11.28
C VAL A 3 -2.71 8.35 -12.53
N VAL A 4 -4.03 8.57 -12.61
CA VAL A 4 -4.64 9.30 -13.72
C VAL A 4 -4.99 10.71 -13.26
N THR A 5 -4.54 11.70 -14.01
CA THR A 5 -4.91 13.11 -13.84
C THR A 5 -5.44 13.67 -15.16
N VAL A 6 -6.10 14.83 -15.12
CA VAL A 6 -6.58 15.52 -16.32
C VAL A 6 -6.05 16.97 -16.36
N PRO A 7 -5.84 17.56 -17.54
CA PRO A 7 -5.43 18.95 -17.69
C PRO A 7 -6.45 19.94 -17.14
N GLY A 8 -5.99 21.13 -16.80
CA GLY A 8 -6.84 22.27 -16.47
C GLY A 8 -7.58 22.22 -15.14
N LEU A 9 -7.22 21.29 -14.25
CA LEU A 9 -7.70 21.27 -12.88
C LEU A 9 -7.07 22.37 -11.98
N GLY A 10 -6.32 23.32 -12.53
CA GLY A 10 -5.63 24.36 -11.75
C GLY A 10 -4.72 23.76 -10.67
N ASP A 11 -5.00 24.09 -9.41
CA ASP A 11 -4.31 23.62 -8.19
C ASP A 11 -4.24 22.10 -8.03
N ALA A 12 -4.96 21.28 -8.79
CA ALA A 12 -4.96 19.82 -8.56
C ALA A 12 -3.63 19.11 -8.84
N VAL A 13 -2.80 19.62 -9.77
CA VAL A 13 -1.44 19.09 -9.97
C VAL A 13 -0.57 19.40 -8.75
N GLN A 14 -0.73 20.58 -8.13
CA GLN A 14 -0.12 20.91 -6.83
C GLN A 14 -0.78 20.16 -5.66
N THR A 15 -2.05 19.77 -5.80
CA THR A 15 -2.82 18.98 -4.81
C THR A 15 -2.45 17.48 -4.86
N LEU A 16 -1.69 17.04 -5.86
CA LEU A 16 -0.93 15.79 -5.78
C LEU A 16 0.13 15.99 -4.68
N LYS A 17 -0.30 15.85 -3.43
CA LYS A 17 0.53 15.90 -2.24
C LYS A 17 1.72 14.97 -2.44
N ALA A 18 2.85 15.28 -1.80
CA ALA A 18 4.08 14.47 -1.83
C ALA A 18 3.78 12.96 -1.71
N GLY A 19 2.84 12.57 -0.84
CA GLY A 19 2.45 11.17 -0.65
C GLY A 19 1.83 10.44 -1.85
N ILE A 20 1.27 11.11 -2.87
CA ILE A 20 0.82 10.45 -4.13
C ILE A 20 1.97 10.38 -5.13
N LEU A 21 2.82 11.41 -5.19
CA LEU A 21 3.98 11.46 -6.07
C LEU A 21 5.02 10.40 -5.71
N GLU A 22 5.15 10.09 -4.43
CA GLU A 22 6.10 9.10 -3.89
C GLU A 22 5.73 7.64 -4.18
N ILE A 23 4.46 7.35 -4.45
CA ILE A 23 3.96 5.95 -4.57
C ILE A 23 3.50 5.59 -5.97
N ALA A 24 3.47 6.56 -6.89
CA ALA A 24 3.03 6.33 -8.26
C ALA A 24 4.13 5.67 -9.08
N ASP A 25 3.77 4.59 -9.80
CA ASP A 25 4.73 3.89 -10.66
C ASP A 25 4.71 4.46 -12.09
N VAL A 26 3.55 4.95 -12.53
CA VAL A 26 3.28 5.55 -13.84
C VAL A 26 2.18 6.60 -13.69
N PHE A 27 2.30 7.71 -14.41
CA PHE A 27 1.27 8.74 -14.50
C PHE A 27 0.63 8.77 -15.89
N ALA A 28 -0.68 8.90 -15.92
CA ALA A 28 -1.44 9.16 -17.14
C ALA A 28 -2.10 10.55 -17.06
N VAL A 29 -1.82 11.41 -18.03
CA VAL A 29 -2.51 12.70 -18.19
C VAL A 29 -3.60 12.52 -19.24
N ASN A 30 -4.81 12.18 -18.80
CA ASN A 30 -5.95 11.88 -19.66
C ASN A 30 -6.66 13.16 -20.13
N LYS A 31 -7.32 13.12 -21.29
CA LYS A 31 -7.81 14.30 -22.05
C LYS A 31 -6.66 15.15 -22.61
N ALA A 32 -5.65 14.50 -23.18
CA ALA A 32 -4.50 15.17 -23.79
C ALA A 32 -4.85 16.02 -25.03
N ASP A 33 -6.09 15.92 -25.52
CA ASP A 33 -6.69 16.81 -26.51
C ASP A 33 -7.02 18.23 -25.96
N HIS A 34 -6.92 18.43 -24.63
CA HIS A 34 -7.10 19.73 -23.99
C HIS A 34 -5.89 20.65 -24.20
N LEU A 35 -6.12 21.95 -24.42
CA LEU A 35 -5.07 22.97 -24.70
C LEU A 35 -3.99 23.04 -23.61
N GLU A 36 -4.33 22.76 -22.36
CA GLU A 36 -3.40 22.80 -21.22
C GLU A 36 -2.67 21.47 -20.95
N ALA A 37 -2.88 20.44 -21.78
CA ALA A 37 -2.32 19.11 -21.55
C ALA A 37 -0.78 19.10 -21.49
N GLU A 38 -0.14 19.78 -22.44
CA GLU A 38 1.31 19.88 -22.48
C GLU A 38 1.88 20.55 -21.24
N ARG A 39 1.21 21.61 -20.76
CA ARG A 39 1.59 22.31 -19.52
C ARG A 39 1.52 21.36 -18.32
N THR A 40 0.42 20.64 -18.15
CA THR A 40 0.26 19.66 -17.06
C THR A 40 1.30 18.54 -17.11
N VAL A 41 1.63 18.03 -18.29
CA VAL A 41 2.69 17.02 -18.47
C VAL A 41 4.06 17.59 -18.05
N ALA A 42 4.37 18.82 -18.47
CA ALA A 42 5.64 19.47 -18.13
C ALA A 42 5.77 19.74 -16.62
N GLU A 43 4.71 20.25 -15.99
CA GLU A 43 4.64 20.50 -14.55
C GLU A 43 4.86 19.22 -13.74
N LEU A 44 4.15 18.13 -14.09
CA LEU A 44 4.26 16.86 -13.39
C LEU A 44 5.67 16.26 -13.53
N ARG A 45 6.27 16.32 -14.72
CA ARG A 45 7.67 15.90 -14.93
C ARG A 45 8.65 16.72 -14.10
N ALA A 46 8.44 18.04 -14.00
CA ALA A 46 9.28 18.90 -13.19
C ALA A 46 9.17 18.55 -11.70
N MET A 47 7.96 18.29 -11.20
CA MET A 47 7.74 17.87 -9.81
C MET A 47 8.40 16.53 -9.50
N LEU A 48 8.30 15.54 -10.39
CA LEU A 48 8.92 14.21 -10.18
C LEU A 48 10.43 14.27 -10.08
N ARG A 49 11.09 15.21 -10.79
CA ARG A 49 12.53 15.44 -10.66
C ARG A 49 12.95 16.02 -9.31
N LEU A 50 12.05 16.67 -8.60
CA LEU A 50 12.29 17.24 -7.27
C LEU A 50 12.10 16.22 -6.15
N VAL A 51 11.34 15.14 -6.41
CA VAL A 51 11.17 14.04 -5.45
C VAL A 51 12.47 13.21 -5.47
N PRO A 52 13.23 13.15 -4.37
CA PRO A 52 14.40 12.27 -4.31
C PRO A 52 13.90 10.82 -4.35
N GLY A 53 14.26 10.05 -5.39
CA GLY A 53 13.72 8.70 -5.48
C GLY A 53 14.42 7.72 -6.41
N GLY A 54 15.05 6.69 -5.79
CA GLY A 54 14.48 5.35 -5.88
C GLY A 54 14.67 4.53 -7.16
N GLY A 55 15.71 4.76 -7.96
CA GLY A 55 16.11 3.89 -9.08
C GLY A 55 15.12 3.74 -10.26
N TRP A 56 13.87 4.17 -10.08
CA TRP A 56 12.81 4.22 -11.08
C TRP A 56 12.23 5.63 -11.13
N GLU A 57 12.25 6.23 -12.32
CA GLU A 57 11.62 7.52 -12.59
C GLU A 57 10.24 7.26 -13.23
N PRO A 58 9.12 7.58 -12.55
CA PRO A 58 7.79 7.30 -13.06
C PRO A 58 7.52 8.04 -14.39
N PRO A 59 7.18 7.35 -15.49
CA PRO A 59 6.87 8.00 -16.74
C PRO A 59 5.53 8.73 -16.67
N VAL A 60 5.45 9.90 -17.33
CA VAL A 60 4.22 10.67 -17.52
C VAL A 60 3.76 10.52 -18.97
N VAL A 61 2.62 9.86 -19.16
CA VAL A 61 2.06 9.49 -20.47
C VAL A 61 0.78 10.29 -20.74
N PRO A 62 0.73 11.13 -21.78
CA PRO A 62 -0.50 11.78 -22.21
C PRO A 62 -1.44 10.78 -22.88
N THR A 63 -2.73 10.81 -22.56
CA THR A 63 -3.74 9.91 -23.13
C THR A 63 -5.04 10.62 -23.48
N VAL A 64 -5.80 10.07 -24.44
CA VAL A 64 -7.19 10.47 -24.73
C VAL A 64 -8.04 9.20 -24.68
N ALA A 65 -8.62 8.93 -23.50
CA ALA A 65 -9.34 7.67 -23.25
C ALA A 65 -10.50 7.41 -24.23
N THR A 66 -11.15 8.46 -24.72
CA THR A 66 -12.28 8.34 -25.67
C THR A 66 -11.87 7.89 -27.06
N THR A 67 -10.65 8.22 -27.49
CA THR A 67 -10.12 7.82 -28.81
C THR A 67 -9.13 6.66 -28.71
N GLY A 68 -8.68 6.32 -27.50
CA GLY A 68 -7.64 5.32 -27.25
C GLY A 68 -6.21 5.84 -27.47
N GLN A 69 -6.03 7.11 -27.83
CA GLN A 69 -4.69 7.67 -28.06
C GLN A 69 -3.84 7.60 -26.79
N GLY A 70 -2.59 7.16 -26.93
CA GLY A 70 -1.62 7.04 -25.82
C GLY A 70 -1.85 5.87 -24.87
N VAL A 71 -2.90 5.05 -25.08
CA VAL A 71 -3.18 3.88 -24.22
C VAL A 71 -2.12 2.80 -24.40
N ASP A 72 -1.65 2.55 -25.63
CA ASP A 72 -0.57 1.59 -25.88
C ASP A 72 0.75 2.03 -25.23
N ASP A 73 1.06 3.32 -25.27
CA ASP A 73 2.23 3.88 -24.60
C ASP A 73 2.14 3.75 -23.07
N LEU A 74 0.93 3.91 -22.53
CA LEU A 74 0.64 3.72 -21.11
C LEU A 74 0.83 2.26 -20.70
N LEU A 75 0.33 1.31 -21.50
CA LEU A 75 0.55 -0.13 -21.28
C LEU A 75 2.04 -0.47 -21.33
N ALA A 76 2.76 0.03 -22.33
CA ALA A 76 4.20 -0.16 -22.44
C ALA A 76 4.95 0.41 -21.22
N ALA A 77 4.52 1.55 -20.68
CA ALA A 77 5.07 2.12 -19.45
C ALA A 77 4.84 1.23 -18.22
N VAL A 78 3.65 0.66 -18.09
CA VAL A 78 3.33 -0.30 -17.02
C VAL A 78 4.20 -1.56 -17.13
N ASP A 79 4.41 -2.07 -18.34
CA ASP A 79 5.24 -3.25 -18.56
C ASP A 79 6.73 -2.98 -18.28
N ARG A 80 7.25 -1.80 -18.64
CA ARG A 80 8.61 -1.39 -18.24
C ARG A 80 8.77 -1.35 -16.71
N HIS A 81 7.78 -0.80 -15.99
CA HIS A 81 7.82 -0.81 -14.53
C HIS A 81 7.76 -2.23 -13.96
N ARG A 82 6.92 -3.10 -14.53
CA ARG A 82 6.88 -4.52 -14.16
C ARG A 82 8.25 -5.16 -14.35
N ALA A 83 8.89 -4.97 -15.51
CA ALA A 83 10.23 -5.48 -15.81
C ALA A 83 11.29 -4.97 -14.81
N TYR A 84 11.28 -3.67 -14.49
CA TYR A 84 12.15 -3.08 -13.47
C TYR A 84 12.01 -3.78 -12.11
N GLN A 85 10.77 -4.03 -11.65
CA GLN A 85 10.54 -4.76 -10.41
C GLN A 85 11.07 -6.21 -10.44
N GLN A 86 11.03 -6.87 -11.60
CA GLN A 86 11.60 -8.23 -11.72
C GLN A 86 13.12 -8.16 -11.66
N ALA A 87 13.73 -7.23 -12.40
CA ALA A 87 15.17 -7.05 -12.49
C ALA A 87 15.81 -6.67 -11.14
N GLN A 88 15.11 -5.87 -10.32
CA GLN A 88 15.57 -5.49 -8.98
C GLN A 88 15.36 -6.58 -7.92
N GLY A 89 14.87 -7.77 -8.27
CA GLY A 89 14.57 -8.85 -7.31
C GLY A 89 13.42 -8.54 -6.33
N LEU A 90 12.79 -7.37 -6.47
CA LEU A 90 11.72 -6.87 -5.60
C LEU A 90 10.48 -7.76 -5.64
N LEU A 91 10.23 -8.47 -6.75
CA LEU A 91 9.11 -9.42 -6.82
C LEU A 91 9.31 -10.64 -5.93
N LEU A 92 10.54 -11.16 -5.83
CA LEU A 92 10.82 -12.30 -4.98
C LEU A 92 10.72 -11.91 -3.50
N GLU A 93 11.27 -10.75 -3.14
CA GLU A 93 11.19 -10.24 -1.77
C GLU A 93 9.76 -9.83 -1.38
N ARG A 94 9.00 -9.17 -2.28
CA ARG A 94 7.56 -8.89 -2.06
C ARG A 94 6.75 -10.19 -1.94
N ARG A 95 7.04 -11.20 -2.75
CA ARG A 95 6.41 -12.54 -2.64
C ARG A 95 6.75 -13.17 -1.29
N ARG A 96 8.02 -13.13 -0.88
CA ARG A 96 8.48 -13.64 0.42
C ARG A 96 7.77 -12.96 1.58
N GLN A 97 7.70 -11.62 1.57
CA GLN A 97 7.00 -10.83 2.59
C GLN A 97 5.49 -11.14 2.61
N ARG A 98 4.86 -11.31 1.45
CA ARG A 98 3.43 -11.64 1.36
C ARG A 98 3.14 -13.03 1.94
N VAL A 99 3.94 -14.02 1.57
CA VAL A 99 3.84 -15.38 2.13
C VAL A 99 4.12 -15.37 3.63
N GLN A 100 5.15 -14.63 4.08
CA GLN A 100 5.45 -14.49 5.51
C GLN A 100 4.26 -13.89 6.28
N ALA A 101 3.60 -12.86 5.75
CA ALA A 101 2.42 -12.26 6.36
C ALA A 101 1.20 -13.20 6.33
N GLU A 102 1.03 -14.03 5.30
CA GLU A 102 -0.03 -15.04 5.23
C GLU A 102 0.19 -16.15 6.27
N VAL A 103 1.42 -16.65 6.39
CA VAL A 103 1.78 -17.67 7.40
C VAL A 103 1.54 -17.14 8.81
N LEU A 104 1.98 -15.91 9.12
CA LEU A 104 1.76 -15.31 10.43
C LEU A 104 0.27 -15.12 10.75
N ARG A 105 -0.55 -14.69 9.78
CA ARG A 105 -2.01 -14.56 9.96
C ARG A 105 -2.68 -15.92 10.21
N ALA A 106 -2.26 -16.95 9.49
CA ALA A 106 -2.74 -18.31 9.72
C ALA A 106 -2.39 -18.77 11.13
N ALA A 107 -1.13 -18.60 11.55
CA ALA A 107 -0.67 -18.95 12.90
C ALA A 107 -1.43 -18.19 14.00
N GLU A 108 -1.66 -16.88 13.83
CA GLU A 108 -2.47 -16.08 14.77
C GLU A 108 -3.90 -16.61 14.87
N SER A 109 -4.50 -17.01 13.75
CA SER A 109 -5.86 -17.57 13.74
C SER A 109 -5.95 -18.89 14.51
N TYR A 110 -4.99 -19.79 14.30
CA TYR A 110 -4.92 -21.05 15.05
C TYR A 110 -4.65 -20.81 16.54
N LEU A 111 -3.74 -19.90 16.87
CA LEU A 111 -3.45 -19.54 18.26
C LEU A 111 -4.69 -18.99 18.96
N ARG A 112 -5.39 -18.04 18.34
CA ARG A 112 -6.63 -17.47 18.87
C ARG A 112 -7.69 -18.55 19.11
N GLN A 113 -7.87 -19.45 18.16
CA GLN A 113 -8.83 -20.54 18.30
C GLN A 113 -8.46 -21.46 19.48
N ALA A 114 -7.19 -21.87 19.57
CA ALA A 114 -6.70 -22.70 20.67
C ALA A 114 -6.87 -22.01 22.04
N LEU A 115 -6.60 -20.70 22.13
CA LEU A 115 -6.79 -19.93 23.37
C LEU A 115 -8.27 -19.89 23.80
N VAL A 116 -9.18 -19.68 22.86
CA VAL A 116 -10.63 -19.67 23.16
C VAL A 116 -11.11 -21.06 23.58
N GLU A 117 -10.62 -22.12 22.94
CA GLU A 117 -11.02 -23.49 23.27
C GLU A 117 -10.45 -23.97 24.62
N GLN A 118 -9.16 -23.73 24.88
CA GLN A 118 -8.45 -24.28 26.04
C GLN A 118 -8.52 -23.40 27.28
N ALA A 119 -8.58 -22.08 27.11
CA ALA A 119 -8.49 -21.10 28.20
C ALA A 119 -9.75 -20.22 28.31
N SER A 120 -10.91 -20.74 27.89
CA SER A 120 -12.21 -20.02 27.95
C SER A 120 -12.54 -19.53 29.36
N ARG A 121 -12.32 -20.36 30.37
CA ARG A 121 -12.61 -20.02 31.77
C ARG A 121 -11.66 -18.94 32.29
N GLU A 122 -10.38 -19.07 32.01
CA GLU A 122 -9.34 -18.10 32.36
C GLU A 122 -9.58 -16.77 31.67
N LEU A 123 -10.03 -16.78 30.41
CA LEU A 123 -10.42 -15.59 29.67
C LEU A 123 -11.59 -14.87 30.36
N ASP A 124 -12.65 -15.59 30.73
CA ASP A 124 -13.81 -15.01 31.43
C ASP A 124 -13.45 -14.41 32.79
N GLU A 125 -12.52 -15.02 33.52
CA GLU A 125 -11.99 -14.48 34.78
C GLU A 125 -11.20 -13.19 34.53
N LEU A 126 -10.28 -13.19 33.57
CA LEU A 126 -9.44 -12.04 33.25
C LEU A 126 -10.28 -10.86 32.73
N VAL A 127 -11.34 -11.13 31.95
CA VAL A 127 -12.29 -10.09 31.52
C VAL A 127 -12.96 -9.42 32.72
N ARG A 128 -13.37 -10.19 33.75
CA ARG A 128 -13.96 -9.63 34.97
C ARG A 128 -12.97 -8.76 35.74
N GLU A 129 -11.71 -9.18 35.83
CA GLU A 129 -10.64 -8.42 36.49
C GLU A 129 -10.37 -7.08 35.78
N VAL A 130 -10.43 -7.06 34.44
CA VAL A 130 -10.30 -5.82 33.65
C VAL A 130 -11.51 -4.90 33.86
N GLN A 131 -12.73 -5.44 33.85
CA GLN A 131 -13.94 -4.66 34.10
C GLN A 131 -13.98 -4.06 35.52
N ALA A 132 -13.40 -4.76 36.49
CA ALA A 132 -13.27 -4.28 37.86
C ALA A 132 -12.13 -3.27 38.05
N GLY A 133 -11.36 -2.95 36.99
CA GLY A 133 -10.23 -2.03 37.05
C GLY A 133 -9.00 -2.57 37.79
N ARG A 134 -8.94 -3.89 38.06
CA ARG A 134 -7.82 -4.54 38.75
C ARG A 134 -6.68 -4.94 37.81
N LEU A 135 -6.98 -5.13 36.54
CA LEU A 135 -6.01 -5.38 35.47
C LEU A 135 -6.27 -4.47 34.28
N THR A 136 -5.21 -4.14 33.54
CA THR A 136 -5.32 -3.58 32.20
C THR A 136 -5.52 -4.69 31.16
N VAL A 137 -6.05 -4.34 29.99
CA VAL A 137 -6.21 -5.27 28.85
C VAL A 137 -4.88 -5.94 28.48
N LYS A 138 -3.77 -5.19 28.56
CA LYS A 138 -2.44 -5.70 28.22
C LYS A 138 -1.94 -6.75 29.23
N GLU A 139 -2.17 -6.52 30.52
CA GLU A 139 -1.81 -7.47 31.59
C GLU A 139 -2.66 -8.73 31.51
N ALA A 140 -3.96 -8.59 31.30
CA ALA A 140 -4.87 -9.71 31.08
C ALA A 140 -4.44 -10.56 29.86
N GLY A 141 -4.11 -9.92 28.73
CA GLY A 141 -3.64 -10.63 27.53
C GLY A 141 -2.34 -11.41 27.75
N ARG A 142 -1.38 -10.84 28.51
CA ARG A 142 -0.15 -11.55 28.87
C ARG A 142 -0.43 -12.75 29.77
N LEU A 143 -1.22 -12.58 30.83
CA LEU A 143 -1.57 -13.66 31.76
C LEU A 143 -2.32 -14.79 31.05
N LEU A 144 -3.20 -14.47 30.10
CA LEU A 144 -3.90 -15.47 29.31
C LEU A 144 -2.91 -16.35 28.52
N LEU A 145 -1.91 -15.74 27.89
CA LEU A 145 -0.88 -16.46 27.14
C LEU A 145 0.05 -17.29 28.05
N GLU A 146 0.38 -16.79 29.24
CA GLU A 146 1.16 -17.54 30.25
C GLU A 146 0.38 -18.75 30.77
N ARG A 147 -0.90 -18.57 31.13
CA ARG A 147 -1.78 -19.65 31.61
C ARG A 147 -2.05 -20.71 30.54
N ALA A 148 -2.13 -20.31 29.28
CA ALA A 148 -2.25 -21.22 28.14
C ALA A 148 -0.94 -21.92 27.73
N GLY A 149 0.18 -21.64 28.43
CA GLY A 149 1.48 -22.26 28.15
C GLY A 149 2.17 -21.79 26.86
N VAL A 150 1.70 -20.68 26.28
CA VAL A 150 2.22 -20.09 25.04
C VAL A 150 3.44 -19.20 25.32
N LEU A 151 3.38 -18.45 26.43
CA LEU A 151 4.51 -17.70 26.96
C LEU A 151 5.07 -18.43 28.19
N ARG A 152 6.39 -18.54 28.28
CA ARG A 152 7.11 -18.97 29.49
C ARG A 152 7.55 -17.76 30.28
#